data_AF-A0AAU0WRD1-F1
#
_entry.id   AF-A0AAU0WRD1-F1
#
_cell.length_a   1.000
_cell.length_b   1.000
_cell.length_c   1.000
_cell.angle_alpha   90.00
_cell.angle_beta   90.00
_cell.angle_gamma   90.00
#
_symmetry.space_group_name_H-M   'P 1'
#
loop_
_entity.id
_entity.type
_entity.pdbx_description
1 polymer ?
#
loop_
_entity_poly.entity_id
_entity_poly.type
_entity_poly.pdbx_seq_one_letter_code
_entity_poly.pdbx_strand_id
1 'polypeptide(L)'
;MHTITTGLDEEQIRATDWADDWLLAPPNPAHRLPSRIDPKDMRRLELNAVLTASGIAPSPGDTEAIDQLSALPDAVHATLRRWLGCCGQCGCAA
;
A
#
# COMPACT_ATOMS: atom_id res chain seq x y z
N MET A 1 20.31 -47.12 -28.60
CA MET A 1 19.86 -45.74 -28.88
C MET A 1 18.48 -45.63 -28.25
N HIS A 2 18.40 -45.16 -27.01
CA HIS A 2 17.16 -45.14 -26.22
C HIS A 2 16.76 -43.68 -26.02
N THR A 3 15.59 -43.31 -26.54
CA THR A 3 14.99 -41.98 -26.36
C THR A 3 14.33 -41.92 -24.98
N ILE A 4 14.82 -41.03 -24.13
CA ILE A 4 14.18 -40.69 -22.85
C ILE A 4 13.08 -39.67 -23.19
N THR A 5 11.85 -40.14 -23.33
CA THR A 5 10.67 -39.29 -23.19
C THR A 5 10.44 -39.15 -21.68
N THR A 6 10.90 -38.05 -21.11
CA THR A 6 10.46 -37.59 -19.79
C THR A 6 8.97 -37.26 -19.90
N GLY A 7 8.14 -38.10 -19.28
CA GLY A 7 6.77 -37.70 -18.96
C GLY A 7 6.86 -36.48 -18.06
N LEU A 8 6.19 -35.40 -18.45
CA LEU A 8 6.05 -34.22 -17.60
C LEU A 8 5.37 -34.67 -16.31
N ASP A 9 6.07 -34.48 -15.21
CA ASP A 9 5.68 -34.89 -13.88
C ASP A 9 4.38 -34.15 -13.50
N GLU A 10 3.39 -34.85 -12.95
CA GLU A 10 2.09 -34.28 -12.56
C GLU A 10 2.21 -33.08 -11.60
N GLU A 11 3.35 -32.97 -10.90
CA GLU A 11 3.71 -31.84 -10.04
C GLU A 11 3.92 -30.54 -10.83
N GLN A 12 4.43 -30.62 -12.06
CA GLN A 12 4.57 -29.50 -12.99
C GLN A 12 3.20 -29.00 -13.48
N ILE A 13 2.21 -29.91 -13.60
CA ILE A 13 0.84 -29.58 -14.00
C ILE A 13 0.11 -28.81 -12.89
N ARG A 14 0.25 -29.23 -11.62
CA ARG A 14 -0.34 -28.50 -10.48
C ARG A 14 0.31 -27.13 -10.23
N ALA A 15 1.61 -27.00 -10.51
CA ALA A 15 2.32 -25.71 -10.37
C ALA A 15 1.93 -24.69 -11.46
N THR A 16 1.51 -25.15 -12.64
CA THR A 16 1.06 -24.26 -13.74
C THR A 16 -0.34 -23.70 -13.47
N ASP A 17 -1.22 -24.49 -12.84
CA ASP A 17 -2.59 -24.09 -12.48
C ASP A 17 -2.65 -22.85 -11.57
N TRP A 18 -1.75 -22.75 -10.58
CA TRP A 18 -1.67 -21.57 -9.70
C TRP A 18 -0.96 -20.39 -10.34
N ALA A 19 -0.13 -20.60 -11.37
CA ALA A 19 0.57 -19.53 -12.06
C ALA A 19 -0.34 -18.79 -13.06
N ASP A 20 -1.33 -19.49 -13.63
CA ASP A 20 -2.30 -18.93 -14.57
C ASP A 20 -3.33 -18.02 -13.87
N ASP A 21 -3.68 -18.33 -12.62
CA ASP A 21 -4.68 -17.58 -11.81
C ASP A 21 -4.20 -16.17 -11.38
N TRP A 22 -2.89 -15.87 -11.46
CA TRP A 22 -2.33 -14.53 -11.18
C TRP A 22 -2.30 -13.59 -12.38
N LEU A 23 -2.58 -14.09 -13.60
CA LEU A 23 -2.55 -13.29 -14.83
C LEU A 23 -3.91 -12.67 -15.19
N LEU A 24 -4.73 -12.36 -14.18
CA LEU A 24 -5.98 -11.63 -14.40
C LEU A 24 -5.70 -10.28 -15.07
N ALA A 25 -6.33 -10.04 -16.22
CA ALA A 25 -6.27 -8.76 -16.89
C ALA A 25 -6.78 -7.66 -15.95
N PRO A 26 -6.12 -6.48 -15.90
CA PRO A 26 -6.56 -5.40 -15.03
C PRO A 26 -8.01 -5.03 -15.32
N PRO A 27 -8.85 -4.85 -14.29
CA PRO A 27 -10.28 -4.64 -14.47
C PRO A 27 -10.55 -3.36 -15.29
N ASN A 28 -11.48 -3.48 -16.25
CA ASN A 28 -11.86 -2.41 -17.16
C ASN A 28 -12.16 -1.10 -16.37
N PRO A 29 -11.50 0.03 -16.68
CA PRO A 29 -11.73 1.29 -15.97
C PRO A 29 -13.18 1.76 -16.03
N ALA A 30 -13.91 1.45 -17.11
CA ALA A 30 -15.33 1.81 -17.25
C ALA A 30 -16.25 1.03 -16.30
N HIS A 31 -15.80 -0.10 -15.75
CA HIS A 31 -16.54 -0.89 -14.77
C HIS A 31 -16.15 -0.56 -13.32
N ARG A 32 -15.22 0.38 -13.11
CA ARG A 32 -14.86 0.81 -11.77
C ARG A 32 -15.99 1.63 -11.18
N LEU A 33 -16.40 1.26 -9.98
CA LEU A 33 -17.31 2.08 -9.19
C LEU A 33 -16.67 3.46 -8.99
N PRO A 34 -17.43 4.56 -9.14
CA PRO A 34 -16.94 5.89 -8.81
C PRO A 34 -16.72 5.97 -7.29
N SER A 35 -15.52 5.64 -6.83
CA SER A 35 -15.14 5.74 -5.43
C SER A 35 -14.83 7.20 -5.10
N ARG A 36 -15.71 7.83 -4.31
CA ARG A 36 -15.35 9.03 -3.57
C ARG A 36 -14.74 8.58 -2.26
N ILE A 37 -13.44 8.79 -2.10
CA ILE A 37 -12.75 8.59 -0.82
C ILE A 37 -13.24 9.70 0.11
N ASP A 38 -13.66 9.35 1.31
CA ASP A 38 -14.04 10.34 2.32
C ASP A 38 -12.84 11.25 2.63
N PRO A 39 -13.02 12.57 2.83
CA PRO A 39 -11.91 13.46 3.18
C PRO A 39 -11.10 12.98 4.39
N LYS A 40 -11.74 12.34 5.39
CA LYS A 40 -11.05 11.71 6.52
C LYS A 40 -10.18 10.54 6.07
N ASP A 41 -10.68 9.69 5.19
CA ASP A 41 -9.93 8.56 4.66
C ASP A 41 -8.75 9.01 3.80
N MET A 42 -8.92 10.08 3.01
CA MET A 42 -7.83 10.70 2.27
C MET A 42 -6.73 11.19 3.21
N ARG A 43 -7.11 11.93 4.26
CA ARG A 43 -6.17 12.40 5.31
C ARG A 43 -5.44 11.26 6.00
N ARG A 44 -6.14 10.16 6.29
CA ARG A 44 -5.54 8.94 6.86
C ARG A 44 -4.48 8.33 5.94
N LEU A 45 -4.77 8.23 4.65
CA LEU A 45 -3.82 7.73 3.65
C LEU A 45 -2.61 8.64 3.51
N GLU A 46 -2.82 9.96 3.45
CA GLU A 46 -1.75 10.95 3.38
C GLU A 46 -0.83 10.90 4.60
N LEU A 47 -1.39 10.79 5.82
CA LEU A 47 -0.61 10.70 7.05
C LEU A 47 0.26 9.43 7.06
N ASN A 48 -0.30 8.28 6.70
CA ASN A 48 0.46 7.02 6.62
C ASN A 48 1.58 7.08 5.58
N ALA A 49 1.33 7.69 4.42
CA ALA A 49 2.34 7.88 3.39
C ALA A 49 3.51 8.73 3.89
N VAL A 50 3.22 9.81 4.62
CA VAL A 50 4.25 10.71 5.18
C VAL A 50 5.05 10.02 6.29
N LEU A 51 4.40 9.29 7.18
CA LEU A 51 5.07 8.49 8.20
C LEU A 51 6.02 7.47 7.56
N THR A 52 5.52 6.72 6.58
CA THR A 52 6.31 5.72 5.85
C THR A 52 7.49 6.36 5.11
N ALA A 53 7.29 7.50 4.45
CA ALA A 53 8.35 8.24 3.77
C ALA A 53 9.40 8.80 4.75
N SER A 54 9.00 9.12 5.98
CA SER A 54 9.93 9.51 7.06
C SER A 54 10.63 8.32 7.73
N GLY A 55 10.35 7.09 7.31
CA GLY A 55 10.93 5.86 7.88
C GLY A 55 10.25 5.38 9.17
N ILE A 56 9.09 5.94 9.51
CA ILE A 56 8.30 5.56 10.68
C ILE A 56 7.20 4.60 10.21
N ALA A 57 7.37 3.30 10.47
CA ALA A 57 6.32 2.32 10.23
C ALA A 57 5.25 2.42 11.34
N PRO A 58 4.00 2.81 11.02
CA PRO A 58 2.95 2.91 12.03
C PRO A 58 2.65 1.52 12.61
N SER A 59 2.69 1.42 13.94
CA SER A 59 2.35 0.20 14.66
C SER A 59 0.83 0.00 14.65
N PRO A 60 0.31 -1.24 14.73
CA PRO A 60 -1.12 -1.46 14.96
C PRO A 60 -1.65 -0.74 16.22
N GLY A 61 -0.80 -0.47 17.22
CA GLY A 61 -1.16 0.33 18.39
C GLY A 61 -1.44 1.82 18.09
N ASP A 62 -0.92 2.36 16.99
CA ASP A 62 -1.08 3.76 16.60
C ASP A 62 -2.37 4.01 15.81
N THR A 63 -3.12 2.96 15.47
CA THR A 63 -4.31 3.03 14.61
C THR A 63 -5.36 4.01 15.13
N GLU A 64 -5.61 3.98 16.44
CA GLU A 64 -6.59 4.86 17.08
C GLU A 64 -6.13 6.32 17.05
N ALA A 65 -4.84 6.57 17.34
CA ALA A 65 -4.27 7.91 17.28
C ALA A 65 -4.31 8.47 15.84
N ILE A 66 -4.01 7.62 14.85
CA ILE A 66 -4.09 7.97 13.42
C ILE A 66 -5.54 8.29 13.02
N ASP A 67 -6.53 7.56 13.52
CA ASP A 67 -7.94 7.83 13.22
C ASP A 67 -8.40 9.18 13.80
N GLN A 68 -8.03 9.46 15.06
CA GLN A 68 -8.31 10.74 15.70
C GLN A 68 -7.62 11.90 15.00
N LEU A 69 -6.34 11.75 14.63
CA LEU A 69 -5.63 12.75 13.83
C LEU A 69 -6.31 12.97 12.49
N SER A 70 -6.80 11.92 11.83
CA SER A 70 -7.46 12.00 10.53
C SER A 70 -8.82 12.75 10.57
N ALA A 71 -9.45 12.82 11.74
CA ALA A 71 -10.65 13.61 11.95
C ALA A 71 -10.37 15.13 12.07
N LEU A 72 -9.11 15.52 12.29
CA LEU A 72 -8.74 16.94 12.42
C LEU A 72 -8.81 17.70 11.08
N PRO A 73 -8.96 19.03 11.11
CA PRO A 73 -9.05 19.85 9.90
C PRO A 73 -7.78 19.82 9.05
N ASP A 74 -7.93 20.12 7.76
CA ASP A 74 -6.83 20.09 6.77
C ASP A 74 -5.62 20.97 7.14
N ALA A 75 -5.86 22.09 7.83
CA ALA A 75 -4.80 22.98 8.30
C ALA A 75 -3.83 22.29 9.27
N VAL A 76 -4.34 21.40 10.12
CA VAL A 76 -3.53 20.61 11.06
C VAL A 76 -2.71 19.58 10.28
N HIS A 77 -3.33 18.89 9.32
CA HIS A 77 -2.65 17.93 8.44
C HIS A 77 -1.54 18.57 7.61
N ALA A 78 -1.76 19.77 7.07
CA ALA A 78 -0.72 20.53 6.37
C ALA A 78 0.49 20.83 7.27
N THR A 79 0.24 21.17 8.54
CA THR A 79 1.30 21.44 9.52
C THR A 79 2.05 20.17 9.88
N LEU A 80 1.35 19.07 10.15
CA LEU A 80 1.95 17.76 10.46
C LEU A 80 2.84 17.27 9.31
N ARG A 81 2.37 17.38 8.06
CA ARG A 81 3.15 17.02 6.87
C ARG A 81 4.44 17.83 6.77
N ARG A 82 4.38 19.13 7.06
CA ARG A 82 5.57 19.99 7.07
C ARG A 82 6.57 19.54 8.13
N TRP A 83 6.10 19.24 9.35
CA TRP A 83 6.99 18.80 10.44
C TRP A 83 7.62 17.43 10.15
N LEU A 84 6.81 16.45 9.78
CA LEU A 84 7.29 15.10 9.48
C LEU A 84 8.19 15.08 8.22
N GLY A 85 7.84 15.90 7.21
CA GLY A 85 8.65 16.10 6.02
C GLY A 85 10.02 16.71 6.35
N CYS A 86 10.07 17.77 7.16
CA CYS A 86 11.34 18.34 7.62
C CYS A 86 12.13 17.36 8.50
N CYS A 87 11.47 16.57 9.35
CA CYS A 87 12.12 15.62 10.25
C CYS A 87 12.81 14.47 9.49
N GLY A 88 12.20 13.97 8.40
CA GLY A 88 12.78 12.91 7.57
C GLY A 88 13.89 13.36 6.62
N GLN A 89 14.04 14.68 6.40
CA GLN A 89 14.97 15.23 5.39
C GLN A 89 16.09 16.08 6.00
N CYS A 90 15.91 16.58 7.22
CA CYS A 90 16.89 17.40 7.90
C CYS A 90 17.19 16.79 9.27
N GLY A 91 18.35 16.17 9.40
CA GLY A 91 18.98 16.09 10.71
C GLY A 91 19.11 17.50 11.26
N CYS A 92 18.44 17.76 12.39
CA CYS A 92 18.60 18.90 13.30
C CYS A 92 18.77 20.29 12.67
N ALA A 93 17.77 21.14 12.83
CA ALA A 93 18.03 22.55 13.13
C ALA A 93 17.31 22.88 14.44
N ALA A 94 18.13 23.06 15.47
CA ALA A 94 17.78 23.57 16.79
C ALA A 94 17.24 25.01 16.73
#